data_AF-A0AAW5HDP1-F1
#
_entry.id   AF-A0AAW5HDP1-F1
#
_cell.length_a   1.000
_cell.length_b   1.000
_cell.length_c   1.000
_cell.angle_alpha   90.00
_cell.angle_beta   90.00
_cell.angle_gamma   90.00
#
_symmetry.space_group_name_H-M   'P 1'
#
loop_
_entity.id
_entity.type
_entity.pdbx_description
1 polymer ?
#
loop_
_entity_poly.entity_id
_entity_poly.type
_entity_poly.pdbx_seq_one_letter_code
_entity_poly.pdbx_strand_id
1 'polypeptide(L)'
;MLENSINAKIPSEFLLFIQEYNMNNFTLGPISFGTNEDYVEQLIEINTDNDFSRWWTEKSRPTNTIAIATSDPYTILLNTENGKIFAITSESKMSDYKAIACNFEMFARGVGTIFLKQGTPSEVISAVHAESGEFWQELLS
;
A
#
# COMPACT_ATOMS: atom_id res chain seq x y z
N MET A 1 -19.19 -3.97 -5.73
CA MET A 1 -19.48 -2.72 -5.00
C MET A 1 -18.21 -1.88 -4.91
N LEU A 2 -17.15 -2.40 -4.26
CA LEU A 2 -15.84 -1.73 -4.13
C LEU A 2 -15.22 -1.22 -5.45
N GLU A 3 -15.05 -2.09 -6.45
CA GLU A 3 -14.46 -1.70 -7.75
C GLU A 3 -15.22 -0.57 -8.46
N ASN A 4 -16.56 -0.59 -8.36
CA ASN A 4 -17.41 0.44 -8.94
C ASN A 4 -17.28 1.76 -8.17
N SER A 5 -17.24 1.70 -6.83
CA SER A 5 -17.09 2.89 -5.98
C SER A 5 -15.75 3.58 -6.20
N ILE A 6 -14.67 2.80 -6.31
CA ILE A 6 -13.32 3.35 -6.50
C ILE A 6 -13.06 3.68 -7.99
N ASN A 7 -13.80 3.10 -8.93
CA ASN A 7 -13.51 3.17 -10.37
C ASN A 7 -12.12 2.62 -10.70
N ALA A 8 -11.80 1.45 -10.13
CA ALA A 8 -10.60 0.67 -10.44
C ALA A 8 -10.91 -0.81 -10.28
N LYS A 9 -10.26 -1.66 -11.11
CA LYS A 9 -10.25 -3.10 -10.87
C LYS A 9 -9.39 -3.40 -9.65
N ILE A 10 -9.80 -4.35 -8.81
CA ILE A 10 -9.01 -4.79 -7.67
C ILE A 10 -8.42 -6.18 -7.97
N PRO A 11 -7.11 -6.41 -7.77
CA PRO A 11 -6.53 -7.73 -7.96
C PRO A 11 -7.19 -8.78 -7.05
N SER A 12 -7.48 -9.96 -7.60
CA SER A 12 -8.17 -11.04 -6.86
C SER A 12 -7.44 -11.45 -5.58
N GLU A 13 -6.10 -11.45 -5.59
CA GLU A 13 -5.28 -11.74 -4.40
C GLU A 13 -5.55 -10.75 -3.27
N PHE A 14 -5.64 -9.46 -3.58
CA PHE A 14 -5.95 -8.43 -2.60
C PHE A 14 -7.41 -8.54 -2.13
N LEU A 15 -8.36 -8.85 -3.03
CA LEU A 15 -9.75 -9.11 -2.65
C LEU A 15 -9.89 -10.29 -1.69
N LEU A 16 -9.15 -11.38 -1.91
CA LEU A 16 -9.14 -12.53 -1.01
C LEU A 16 -8.56 -12.14 0.35
N PHE A 17 -7.45 -11.40 0.36
CA PHE A 17 -6.85 -10.91 1.59
C PHE A 17 -7.83 -10.08 2.44
N ILE A 18 -8.55 -9.13 1.86
CA ILE A 18 -9.52 -8.31 2.63
C ILE A 18 -10.76 -9.09 3.07
N GLN A 19 -11.06 -10.23 2.43
CA GLN A 19 -12.19 -11.10 2.78
C GLN A 19 -11.83 -12.12 3.86
N GLU A 20 -10.60 -12.60 3.87
CA GLU A 20 -10.12 -13.62 4.81
C GLU A 20 -9.76 -13.03 6.18
N TYR A 21 -9.30 -11.77 6.23
CA TYR A 21 -8.83 -11.12 7.44
C TYR A 21 -9.73 -9.95 7.85
N ASN A 22 -9.93 -9.77 9.16
CA ASN A 22 -10.60 -8.58 9.68
C ASN A 22 -9.67 -7.37 9.62
N MET A 23 -9.81 -6.57 8.56
CA MET A 23 -8.94 -5.44 8.28
C MET A 23 -9.28 -4.16 9.07
N ASN A 24 -10.45 -4.10 9.72
CA ASN A 24 -10.97 -2.88 10.36
C ASN A 24 -10.03 -2.32 11.44
N ASN A 25 -9.24 -3.18 12.10
CA ASN A 25 -8.25 -2.80 13.10
C ASN A 25 -6.94 -3.61 12.91
N PHE A 26 -6.58 -3.87 11.65
CA PHE A 26 -5.39 -4.66 11.34
C PHE A 26 -4.19 -3.75 11.07
N THR A 27 -3.08 -4.07 11.73
CA THR A 27 -1.77 -3.53 11.42
C THR A 27 -0.79 -4.67 11.14
N LEU A 28 0.15 -4.42 10.23
CA LEU A 28 1.30 -5.28 9.98
C LEU A 28 2.55 -4.48 10.32
N GLY A 29 3.03 -4.63 11.56
CA GLY A 29 4.08 -3.75 12.09
C GLY A 29 3.62 -2.28 12.10
N PRO A 30 4.37 -1.36 11.48
CA PRO A 30 3.99 0.06 11.40
C PRO A 30 2.93 0.34 10.32
N ILE A 31 2.57 -0.65 9.50
CA ILE A 31 1.60 -0.48 8.41
C ILE A 31 0.18 -0.63 8.94
N SER A 32 -0.61 0.45 8.86
CA SER A 32 -2.01 0.48 9.25
C SER A 32 -2.91 0.33 8.04
N PHE A 33 -3.78 -0.69 8.05
CA PHE A 33 -4.79 -0.88 7.02
C PHE A 33 -6.12 -0.23 7.43
N GLY A 34 -6.58 -0.41 8.68
CA GLY A 34 -7.83 0.19 9.16
C GLY A 34 -7.71 0.83 10.54
N THR A 35 -8.47 1.90 10.80
CA THR A 35 -8.43 2.68 12.06
C THR A 35 -9.70 2.55 12.92
N ASN A 36 -10.20 1.33 13.16
CA ASN A 36 -11.45 1.01 13.88
C ASN A 36 -12.76 1.35 13.15
N GLU A 37 -12.70 1.59 11.84
CA GLU A 37 -13.86 1.78 10.96
C GLU A 37 -13.96 0.62 9.95
N ASP A 38 -15.02 0.59 9.15
CA ASP A 38 -15.13 -0.36 8.03
C ASP A 38 -13.98 -0.11 7.04
N TYR A 39 -13.09 -1.10 6.88
CA TYR A 39 -11.93 -0.96 6.01
C TYR A 39 -12.31 -0.78 4.54
N VAL A 40 -13.43 -1.36 4.10
CA VAL A 40 -13.93 -1.19 2.73
C VAL A 40 -14.38 0.26 2.51
N GLU A 41 -15.04 0.87 3.49
CA GLU A 41 -15.41 2.29 3.44
C GLU A 41 -14.18 3.20 3.43
N GLN A 42 -13.19 2.94 4.29
CA GLN A 42 -11.91 3.66 4.30
C GLN A 42 -11.17 3.54 2.95
N LEU A 43 -11.15 2.35 2.35
CA LEU A 43 -10.58 2.13 1.02
C LEU A 43 -11.28 2.96 -0.05
N ILE A 44 -12.61 3.10 0.03
CA ILE A 44 -13.37 3.95 -0.88
C ILE A 44 -13.00 5.41 -0.65
N GLU A 45 -13.00 5.87 0.60
CA GLU A 45 -12.74 7.26 0.97
C GLU A 45 -11.35 7.72 0.53
N ILE A 46 -10.29 6.97 0.83
CA ILE A 46 -8.90 7.34 0.47
C ILE A 46 -8.63 7.32 -1.04
N ASN A 47 -9.49 6.65 -1.82
CA ASN A 47 -9.36 6.54 -3.28
C ASN A 47 -10.42 7.31 -4.07
N THR A 48 -11.26 8.08 -3.38
CA THR A 48 -12.27 8.95 -4.00
C THR A 48 -11.87 10.40 -3.77
N ASP A 49 -12.15 11.27 -4.74
CA ASP A 49 -11.89 12.70 -4.59
C ASP A 49 -12.78 13.25 -3.48
N ASN A 50 -12.18 13.57 -2.34
CA ASN A 50 -12.81 14.21 -1.20
C ASN A 50 -12.07 15.53 -0.89
N ASP A 51 -12.76 16.50 -0.31
CA ASP A 51 -12.23 17.86 -0.13
C ASP A 51 -11.07 17.96 0.90
N PHE A 52 -10.63 16.84 1.50
CA PHE A 52 -9.72 16.85 2.64
C PHE A 52 -8.28 16.45 2.28
N SER A 53 -8.08 15.38 1.51
CA SER A 53 -6.74 14.93 1.15
C SER A 53 -6.79 13.90 0.02
N ARG A 54 -5.85 14.01 -0.92
CA ARG A 54 -5.66 13.05 -2.00
C ARG A 54 -4.19 12.71 -2.16
N TRP A 55 -3.90 11.43 -2.35
CA TRP A 55 -2.53 10.94 -2.54
C TRP A 55 -1.99 11.17 -3.96
N TRP A 56 -2.85 11.53 -4.92
CA TRP A 56 -2.46 11.83 -6.30
C TRP A 56 -2.35 13.35 -6.54
N THR A 57 -1.34 13.76 -7.31
CA THR A 57 -1.09 15.17 -7.62
C THR A 57 -1.85 15.66 -8.84
N GLU A 58 -2.14 14.76 -9.78
CA GLU A 58 -2.79 15.07 -11.05
C GLU A 58 -4.26 15.51 -10.88
N LYS A 59 -4.90 15.94 -11.98
CA LYS A 59 -6.32 16.31 -11.97
C LYS A 59 -7.23 15.14 -11.52
N SER A 60 -6.83 13.91 -11.78
CA SER A 60 -7.58 12.69 -11.46
C SER A 60 -6.65 11.58 -10.99
N ARG A 61 -7.14 10.73 -10.09
CA ARG A 61 -6.45 9.51 -9.64
C ARG A 61 -6.15 8.59 -10.84
N PRO A 62 -4.95 7.98 -10.92
CA PRO A 62 -4.68 6.91 -11.89
C PRO A 62 -5.67 5.76 -11.74
N THR A 63 -6.21 5.28 -12.86
CA THR A 63 -7.20 4.19 -12.85
C THR A 63 -6.62 2.86 -12.38
N ASN A 64 -5.32 2.65 -12.54
CA ASN A 64 -4.60 1.42 -12.21
C ASN A 64 -3.80 1.50 -10.90
N THR A 65 -4.00 2.50 -10.04
CA THR A 65 -3.29 2.60 -8.76
C THR A 65 -4.23 3.04 -7.65
N ILE A 66 -4.24 2.32 -6.53
CA ILE A 66 -5.05 2.64 -5.35
C ILE A 66 -4.17 2.72 -4.10
N ALA A 67 -4.51 3.57 -3.14
CA ALA A 67 -3.97 3.51 -1.79
C ALA A 67 -4.65 2.37 -1.01
N ILE A 68 -3.85 1.59 -0.27
CA ILE A 68 -4.33 0.41 0.46
C ILE A 68 -4.01 0.45 1.96
N ALA A 69 -3.01 1.23 2.38
CA ALA A 69 -2.60 1.34 3.78
C ALA A 69 -1.79 2.63 3.99
N THR A 70 -1.55 2.97 5.25
CA THR A 70 -0.73 4.11 5.67
C THR A 70 0.32 3.67 6.69
N SER A 71 1.42 4.40 6.76
CA SER A 71 2.52 4.19 7.73
C SER A 71 3.34 5.46 7.79
N ASP A 72 3.25 6.28 8.83
CA ASP A 72 3.93 7.58 8.90
C ASP A 72 5.42 7.51 8.47
N PRO A 73 5.88 8.29 7.46
CA PRO A 73 5.18 9.31 6.66
C PRO A 73 4.56 8.83 5.33
N TYR A 74 4.57 7.52 5.10
CA TYR A 74 4.19 6.86 3.86
C TYR A 74 2.67 6.57 3.71
N THR A 75 2.20 6.71 2.48
CA THR A 75 1.00 6.04 1.96
C THR A 75 1.43 4.87 1.08
N ILE A 76 0.84 3.70 1.30
CA ILE A 76 1.12 2.48 0.55
C ILE A 76 0.14 2.35 -0.60
N LEU A 77 0.66 2.26 -1.83
CA LEU A 77 -0.12 2.13 -3.05
C LEU A 77 0.04 0.74 -3.66
N LEU A 78 -1.03 0.25 -4.27
CA LEU A 78 -1.08 -0.96 -5.09
C LEU A 78 -1.40 -0.58 -6.53
N ASN A 79 -0.54 -0.94 -7.47
CA ASN A 79 -0.90 -0.91 -8.88
C ASN A 79 -1.73 -2.15 -9.23
N THR A 80 -2.96 -1.94 -9.68
CA THR A 80 -3.96 -2.97 -9.88
C THR A 80 -3.82 -3.72 -11.20
N GLU A 81 -2.94 -3.26 -12.08
CA GLU A 81 -2.65 -3.89 -13.38
C GLU A 81 -1.48 -4.87 -13.30
N ASN A 82 -0.42 -4.50 -12.57
CA ASN A 82 0.81 -5.29 -12.47
C ASN A 82 1.14 -5.80 -11.06
N GLY A 83 0.34 -5.43 -10.05
CA GLY A 83 0.48 -5.87 -8.66
C GLY A 83 1.56 -5.15 -7.85
N LYS A 84 2.39 -4.30 -8.46
CA LYS A 84 3.50 -3.63 -7.76
C LYS A 84 3.01 -2.76 -6.61
N ILE A 85 3.81 -2.74 -5.55
CA ILE A 85 3.56 -1.93 -4.36
C ILE A 85 4.51 -0.73 -4.35
N PHE A 86 3.99 0.44 -3.99
CA PHE A 86 4.75 1.68 -3.85
C PHE A 86 4.54 2.26 -2.46
N ALA A 87 5.52 2.98 -1.95
CA ALA A 87 5.37 3.82 -0.77
C ALA A 87 5.67 5.27 -1.18
N ILE A 88 4.78 6.18 -0.86
CA ILE A 88 4.87 7.59 -1.23
C ILE A 88 4.72 8.48 0.00
N THR A 89 5.33 9.65 -0.02
CA THR A 89 5.11 10.74 0.94
C THR A 89 4.39 11.91 0.27
N SER A 90 4.02 12.94 1.04
CA SER A 90 3.43 14.18 0.50
C SER A 90 4.30 14.86 -0.56
N GLU A 91 5.62 14.66 -0.51
CA GLU A 91 6.60 15.27 -1.41
C GLU A 91 6.84 14.45 -2.69
N SER A 92 6.27 13.25 -2.76
CA SER A 92 6.53 12.31 -3.84
C SER A 92 5.81 12.69 -5.14
N LYS A 93 6.52 12.67 -6.27
CA LYS A 93 5.94 12.87 -7.60
C LYS A 93 5.62 11.53 -8.25
N MET A 94 4.47 11.44 -8.91
CA MET A 94 4.02 10.21 -9.57
C MET A 94 4.98 9.67 -10.64
N SER A 95 5.74 10.55 -11.31
CA SER A 95 6.76 10.15 -12.29
C SER A 95 7.93 9.38 -11.68
N ASP A 96 8.13 9.52 -10.37
CA ASP A 96 9.32 9.05 -9.66
C ASP A 96 9.03 7.80 -8.80
N TYR A 97 7.79 7.29 -8.87
CA TYR A 97 7.37 6.11 -8.12
C TYR A 97 8.20 4.90 -8.52
N LYS A 98 8.90 4.34 -7.53
CA LYS A 98 9.66 3.09 -7.65
C LYS A 98 9.02 2.04 -6.78
N ALA A 99 8.88 0.84 -7.31
CA ALA A 99 8.25 -0.24 -6.56
C ALA A 99 9.09 -0.62 -5.33
N ILE A 100 8.44 -0.74 -4.18
CA ILE A 100 9.04 -1.28 -2.96
C ILE A 100 8.84 -2.79 -2.84
N ALA A 101 7.93 -3.37 -3.63
CA ALA A 101 7.78 -4.82 -3.79
C ALA A 101 7.12 -5.15 -5.14
N CYS A 102 7.41 -6.33 -5.68
CA CYS A 102 6.83 -6.78 -6.94
C CYS A 102 5.34 -7.16 -6.86
N ASN A 103 4.84 -7.53 -5.68
CA ASN A 103 3.43 -7.82 -5.43
C ASN A 103 3.06 -7.64 -3.93
N PHE A 104 1.77 -7.77 -3.63
CA PHE A 104 1.24 -7.61 -2.28
C PHE A 104 1.74 -8.69 -1.30
N GLU A 105 1.73 -9.97 -1.69
CA GLU A 105 2.28 -11.05 -0.85
C GLU A 105 3.74 -10.80 -0.43
N MET A 106 4.60 -10.42 -1.38
CA MET A 106 6.01 -10.16 -1.10
C MET A 106 6.20 -8.93 -0.23
N PHE A 107 5.37 -7.88 -0.41
CA PHE A 107 5.33 -6.75 0.52
C PHE A 107 4.99 -7.21 1.95
N ALA A 108 3.92 -7.97 2.13
CA ALA A 108 3.51 -8.46 3.45
C ALA A 108 4.59 -9.33 4.11
N ARG A 109 5.23 -10.23 3.35
CA ARG A 109 6.36 -11.05 3.82
C ARG A 109 7.56 -10.20 4.20
N GLY A 110 7.89 -9.17 3.40
CA GLY A 110 8.98 -8.24 3.68
C GLY A 110 8.76 -7.47 4.99
N VAL A 111 7.57 -6.89 5.17
CA VAL A 111 7.22 -6.16 6.40
C VAL A 111 7.27 -7.10 7.61
N GLY A 112 6.69 -8.30 7.50
CA GLY A 112 6.75 -9.30 8.58
C GLY A 112 8.17 -9.72 8.94
N THR A 113 9.06 -9.88 7.95
CA THR A 113 10.47 -10.25 8.17
C THR A 113 11.22 -9.17 8.94
N ILE A 114 11.05 -7.91 8.54
CA ILE A 114 11.64 -6.76 9.23
C ILE A 114 11.08 -6.63 10.65
N PHE A 115 9.76 -6.66 10.81
CA PHE A 115 9.07 -6.53 12.09
C PHE A 115 9.47 -7.62 13.10
N LEU A 116 9.59 -8.87 12.65
CA LEU A 116 10.00 -10.01 13.49
C LEU A 116 11.51 -10.10 13.70
N LYS A 117 12.29 -9.15 13.17
CA LYS A 117 13.76 -9.11 13.24
C LYS A 117 14.41 -10.39 12.71
N GLN A 118 13.82 -10.98 11.67
CA GLN A 118 14.28 -12.22 11.03
C GLN A 118 15.11 -11.98 9.75
N GLY A 119 15.42 -10.72 9.45
CA GLY A 119 16.23 -10.33 8.30
C GLY A 119 16.58 -8.85 8.32
N THR A 120 17.50 -8.46 7.44
CA THR A 120 17.94 -7.08 7.25
C THR A 120 17.15 -6.41 6.11
N PRO A 121 17.07 -5.07 6.07
CA PRO A 121 16.50 -4.34 4.94
C PRO A 121 17.10 -4.76 3.59
N SER A 122 18.41 -5.00 3.51
CA SER A 122 19.08 -5.42 2.28
C SER A 122 18.62 -6.79 1.79
N GLU A 123 18.44 -7.76 2.69
CA GLU A 123 17.90 -9.08 2.33
C GLU A 123 16.46 -8.98 1.85
N VAL A 124 15.63 -8.16 2.52
CA VAL A 124 14.23 -7.93 2.14
C VAL A 124 14.13 -7.25 0.77
N ILE A 125 14.89 -6.19 0.52
CA ILE A 125 14.93 -5.48 -0.77
C ILE A 125 15.16 -6.46 -1.93
N SER A 126 16.13 -7.38 -1.78
CA SER A 126 16.40 -8.39 -2.79
C SER A 126 15.27 -9.41 -2.90
N ALA A 127 14.75 -9.90 -1.77
CA ALA A 127 13.73 -10.94 -1.75
C ALA A 127 12.42 -10.45 -2.39
N VAL A 128 11.99 -9.23 -2.09
CA VAL A 128 10.72 -8.65 -2.59
C VAL A 128 10.84 -8.04 -3.98
N HIS A 129 12.02 -8.13 -4.60
CA HIS A 129 12.33 -7.54 -5.91
C HIS A 129 12.02 -6.04 -5.98
N ALA A 130 12.45 -5.29 -4.96
CA ALA A 130 12.23 -3.84 -4.90
C ALA A 130 13.11 -3.08 -5.90
N GLU A 131 12.55 -2.01 -6.49
CA GLU A 131 13.26 -1.01 -7.29
C GLU A 131 13.83 0.11 -6.42
N SER A 132 13.25 0.33 -5.22
CA SER A 132 13.72 1.27 -4.21
C SER A 132 13.80 0.62 -2.82
N GLY A 133 14.86 0.94 -2.08
CA GLY A 133 15.10 0.43 -0.73
C GLY A 133 14.83 1.41 0.40
N GLU A 134 14.55 2.68 0.10
CA GLU A 134 14.41 3.77 1.09
C GLU A 134 13.36 3.44 2.15
N PHE A 135 12.16 3.08 1.72
CA PHE A 135 11.09 2.60 2.60
C PHE A 135 11.53 1.47 3.55
N TRP A 136 12.26 0.46 3.04
CA TRP A 136 12.69 -0.68 3.84
C TRP A 136 13.78 -0.33 4.85
N GLN A 137 14.63 0.64 4.51
CA GLN A 137 15.64 1.15 5.43
C GLN A 137 15.01 1.97 6.56
N GLU A 138 13.91 2.65 6.27
CA GLU A 138 13.27 3.57 7.22
C GLU A 138 12.19 2.92 8.10
N LEU A 139 11.65 1.76 7.69
CA LEU A 139 10.45 1.15 8.26
C LEU A 139 10.44 0.97 9.79
N LEU A 140 11.60 0.82 10.44
CA LEU A 140 11.73 0.65 11.90
C LEU A 140 12.65 1.70 12.56
N SER A 141 12.86 2.83 11.88
CA SER A 141 13.72 3.92 12.37
C SER A 141 13.13 4.64 13.58
#